data_AF-A0A5S3YX07-F1
#
_entry.id   AF-A0A5S3YX07-F1
#
_cell.length_a   1.000
_cell.length_b   1.000
_cell.length_c   1.000
_cell.angle_alpha   90.00
_cell.angle_beta   90.00
_cell.angle_gamma   90.00
#
_symmetry.space_group_name_H-M   'P 1'
#
loop_
_entity.id
_entity.type
_entity.pdbx_description
1 polymer ?
#
loop_
_entity_poly.entity_id
_entity_poly.type
_entity_poly.pdbx_seq_one_letter_code
_entity_poly.pdbx_strand_id
1 'polypeptide(L)'
;MCLLIYEALTMSLSPYQFQLLTSSSRDICNNFEHFYTYFNLLINEKLTTFTPCSVHFNHRMHILSLNEHLTSQQSIWLYIEHNSLYLNELFPDKHQVFIFRDVFLMALSTTLKSKFTLAVRKAWQNILHVFTNMVLARVHGYSNVISMQQYRNRFQESKSFNGKLRRDP
;
A
#
# COMPACT_ATOMS: atom_id res chain seq x y z
N MET A 1 12.62 7.45 -26.90
CA MET A 1 11.70 7.61 -25.75
C MET A 1 11.27 6.25 -25.19
N CYS A 2 12.21 5.32 -24.95
CA CYS A 2 11.93 4.01 -24.32
C CYS A 2 12.67 3.83 -22.98
N LEU A 3 13.68 4.66 -22.70
CA LEU A 3 14.45 4.63 -21.44
C LEU A 3 13.65 5.16 -20.23
N LEU A 4 12.83 6.21 -20.40
CA LEU A 4 11.99 6.76 -19.33
C LEU A 4 10.81 5.85 -18.94
N ILE A 5 10.37 4.97 -19.86
CA ILE A 5 9.33 3.96 -19.61
C ILE A 5 9.90 2.84 -18.74
N TYR A 6 11.17 2.49 -18.94
CA TYR A 6 11.86 1.53 -18.07
C TYR A 6 11.96 2.12 -16.65
N GLU A 7 12.44 3.35 -16.48
CA GLU A 7 12.63 3.95 -15.15
C GLU A 7 11.33 4.03 -14.32
N ALA A 8 10.19 4.41 -14.90
CA ALA A 8 8.91 4.46 -14.18
C ALA A 8 8.24 3.08 -13.96
N LEU A 9 8.67 2.05 -14.69
CA LEU A 9 8.33 0.63 -14.47
C LEU A 9 9.39 -0.13 -13.64
N THR A 10 10.54 0.48 -13.32
CA THR A 10 11.70 -0.19 -12.70
C THR A 10 11.73 -0.24 -11.19
N MET A 11 10.76 0.31 -10.45
CA MET A 11 10.59 -0.12 -9.06
C MET A 11 9.73 -1.38 -8.96
N SER A 12 9.86 -2.28 -9.93
CA SER A 12 9.63 -3.71 -9.72
C SER A 12 10.59 -4.14 -8.62
N LEU A 13 10.05 -4.54 -7.47
CA LEU A 13 10.84 -5.15 -6.40
C LEU A 13 11.76 -6.21 -7.00
N SER A 14 13.04 -6.17 -6.69
CA SER A 14 13.94 -7.24 -7.13
C SER A 14 13.44 -8.59 -6.56
N PRO A 15 13.73 -9.73 -7.21
CA PRO A 15 13.34 -11.04 -6.69
C PRO A 15 13.75 -11.24 -5.22
N TYR A 16 14.91 -10.70 -4.85
CA TYR A 16 15.39 -10.68 -3.47
C TYR A 16 14.51 -9.80 -2.55
N GLN A 17 14.16 -8.57 -2.95
CA GLN A 17 13.26 -7.72 -2.18
C GLN A 17 11.87 -8.35 -2.00
N PHE A 18 11.35 -9.00 -3.04
CA PHE A 18 10.10 -9.75 -2.97
C PHE A 18 10.16 -10.88 -1.93
N GLN A 19 11.25 -11.65 -1.89
CA GLN A 19 11.46 -12.70 -0.89
C GLN A 19 11.55 -12.13 0.53
N LEU A 20 12.26 -11.01 0.71
CA LEU A 20 12.35 -10.32 1.99
C LEU A 20 10.98 -9.85 2.48
N LEU A 21 10.18 -9.23 1.61
CA LEU A 21 8.83 -8.78 1.94
C LEU A 21 7.91 -9.96 2.25
N THR A 22 7.95 -11.02 1.46
CA THR A 22 7.11 -12.21 1.67
C THR A 22 7.42 -12.89 3.00
N SER A 23 8.70 -13.09 3.31
CA SER A 23 9.12 -13.74 4.57
C SER A 23 8.79 -12.88 5.78
N SER A 24 9.12 -11.59 5.74
CA SER A 24 8.86 -10.68 6.85
C SER A 24 7.37 -10.34 7.03
N SER A 25 6.59 -10.27 5.94
CA SER A 25 5.12 -10.15 5.99
C SER A 25 4.50 -11.32 6.74
N ARG A 26 4.96 -12.55 6.47
CA ARG A 26 4.53 -13.75 7.20
C ARG A 26 4.89 -13.69 8.69
N ASP A 27 6.10 -13.25 9.02
CA ASP A 27 6.51 -13.07 10.43
C ASP A 27 5.63 -12.05 11.17
N ILE A 28 5.19 -10.99 10.47
CA ILE A 28 4.23 -10.01 11.01
C ILE A 28 2.86 -10.64 11.20
N CYS A 29 2.34 -11.39 10.22
CA CYS A 29 1.05 -12.08 10.36
C CYS A 29 1.04 -13.04 11.56
N ASN A 30 2.14 -13.78 11.78
CA ASN A 30 2.28 -14.68 12.91
C ASN A 30 2.33 -13.94 14.28
N ASN A 31 2.74 -12.67 14.28
CA ASN A 31 2.84 -11.83 15.48
C ASN A 31 1.94 -10.59 15.38
N PHE A 32 0.80 -10.73 14.70
CA PHE A 32 0.03 -9.56 14.28
C PHE A 32 -0.55 -8.78 15.45
N GLU A 33 -0.96 -9.45 16.53
CA GLU A 33 -1.43 -8.76 17.75
C GLU A 33 -0.38 -7.82 18.33
N HIS A 34 0.87 -8.27 18.37
CA HIS A 34 1.97 -7.46 18.85
C HIS A 34 2.19 -6.26 17.92
N PHE A 35 2.27 -6.51 16.61
CA PHE A 35 2.41 -5.46 15.60
C PHE A 35 1.29 -4.41 15.70
N TYR A 36 0.04 -4.86 15.72
CA TYR A 36 -1.12 -3.99 15.71
C TYR A 36 -1.23 -3.18 17.00
N THR A 37 -0.88 -3.77 18.16
CA THR A 37 -0.85 -3.04 19.44
C THR A 37 0.12 -1.87 19.39
N TYR A 38 1.36 -2.09 18.92
CA TYR A 38 2.35 -1.01 18.79
C TYR A 38 1.97 0.00 17.70
N PHE A 39 1.48 -0.49 16.56
CA PHE A 39 1.00 0.38 15.49
C PHE A 39 -0.11 1.32 16.00
N ASN A 40 -1.09 0.77 16.71
CA ASN A 40 -2.22 1.52 17.23
C ASN A 40 -1.81 2.53 18.30
N LEU A 41 -0.86 2.18 19.19
CA LEU A 41 -0.31 3.12 20.16
C LEU A 41 0.36 4.31 19.46
N LEU A 42 1.27 4.03 18.52
CA LEU A 42 2.05 5.05 17.81
C LEU A 42 1.19 5.92 16.88
N ILE A 43 0.19 5.34 16.21
CA ILE A 43 -0.66 6.09 15.29
C ILE A 43 -1.58 7.04 16.06
N ASN A 44 -2.09 6.64 17.23
CA ASN A 44 -2.95 7.50 18.05
C ASN A 44 -2.16 8.67 18.67
N GLU A 45 -0.87 8.48 18.96
CA GLU A 45 0.02 9.56 19.39
C GLU A 45 0.28 10.58 18.26
N LYS A 46 0.44 10.12 17.02
CA LYS A 46 0.80 10.98 15.88
C LYS A 46 -0.38 11.52 15.08
N LEU A 47 -1.53 10.84 15.15
CA LEU A 47 -2.78 11.16 14.47
C LEU A 47 -3.92 10.99 15.45
N THR A 48 -4.24 12.04 16.20
CA THR A 48 -5.40 12.03 17.12
C THR A 48 -6.73 11.87 16.38
N THR A 49 -6.76 12.20 15.08
CA THR A 49 -7.89 11.98 14.17
C THR A 49 -7.94 10.56 13.61
N PHE A 50 -6.97 9.71 13.93
CA PHE A 50 -7.05 8.26 13.71
C PHE A 50 -8.01 7.67 14.75
N THR A 51 -9.24 8.17 14.76
CA THR A 51 -10.30 7.62 15.59
C THR A 51 -10.60 6.22 15.10
N PRO A 52 -10.81 5.24 16.01
CA PRO A 52 -11.37 3.96 15.61
C PRO A 52 -12.64 4.27 14.82
N CYS A 53 -12.62 3.97 13.52
CA CYS A 53 -13.77 4.24 12.69
C CYS A 53 -14.99 3.49 13.25
N SER A 54 -16.17 3.98 12.87
CA SER A 54 -17.47 3.39 13.20
C SER A 54 -17.47 1.86 13.09
N VAL A 55 -18.50 1.20 13.64
CA VAL A 55 -18.74 -0.26 13.58
C VAL A 55 -18.54 -0.87 12.18
N HIS A 56 -18.52 -0.05 11.12
CA HIS A 56 -18.34 -0.40 9.72
C HIS A 56 -16.89 -0.53 9.22
N PHE A 57 -15.87 -0.01 9.93
CA PHE A 57 -14.47 -0.07 9.46
C PHE A 57 -13.52 -0.62 10.52
N ASN A 58 -13.25 -1.93 10.41
CA ASN A 58 -12.33 -2.62 11.29
C ASN A 58 -10.88 -2.37 10.86
N HIS A 59 -10.22 -1.36 11.42
CA HIS A 59 -8.81 -1.04 11.15
C HIS A 59 -7.91 -2.27 11.26
N ARG A 60 -8.12 -3.11 12.28
CA ARG A 60 -7.32 -4.32 12.49
C ARG A 60 -7.35 -5.22 11.26
N MET A 61 -8.53 -5.47 10.68
CA MET A 61 -8.68 -6.28 9.47
C MET A 61 -8.05 -5.62 8.24
N HIS A 62 -8.23 -4.31 8.08
CA HIS A 62 -7.64 -3.58 6.95
C HIS A 62 -6.12 -3.53 7.02
N ILE A 63 -5.53 -3.38 8.20
CA ILE A 63 -4.07 -3.35 8.40
C ILE A 63 -3.47 -4.75 8.20
N LEU A 64 -4.14 -5.81 8.68
CA LEU A 64 -3.72 -7.19 8.40
C LEU A 64 -3.73 -7.45 6.88
N SER A 65 -4.85 -7.14 6.23
CA SER A 65 -4.99 -7.32 4.78
C SER A 65 -3.96 -6.49 4.01
N LEU A 66 -3.70 -5.24 4.42
CA LEU A 66 -2.66 -4.42 3.81
C LEU A 66 -1.28 -5.07 3.91
N ASN A 67 -0.91 -5.62 5.07
CA ASN A 67 0.37 -6.29 5.27
C ASN A 67 0.59 -7.46 4.30
N GLU A 68 -0.47 -8.20 3.95
CA GLU A 68 -0.42 -9.28 2.96
C GLU A 68 -0.24 -8.76 1.53
N HIS A 69 -0.78 -7.58 1.23
CA HIS A 69 -0.71 -6.96 -0.10
C HIS A 69 0.58 -6.15 -0.34
N LEU A 70 1.32 -5.77 0.71
CA LEU A 70 2.62 -5.05 0.64
C LEU A 70 3.80 -5.95 0.18
N THR A 71 3.53 -6.85 -0.76
CA THR A 71 4.51 -7.77 -1.36
C THR A 71 4.78 -7.45 -2.83
N SER A 72 3.87 -6.74 -3.52
CA SER A 72 4.06 -6.29 -4.89
C SER A 72 3.19 -5.08 -5.23
N GLN A 73 3.61 -4.31 -6.23
CA GLN A 73 2.86 -3.14 -6.70
C GLN A 73 1.45 -3.51 -7.21
N GLN A 74 1.31 -4.64 -7.89
CA GLN A 74 0.01 -5.12 -8.38
C GLN A 74 -0.93 -5.48 -7.23
N SER A 75 -0.41 -6.16 -6.21
CA SER A 75 -1.19 -6.54 -5.03
C SER A 75 -1.65 -5.29 -4.26
N ILE A 76 -0.78 -4.29 -4.11
CA ILE A 76 -1.15 -3.00 -3.51
C ILE A 76 -2.28 -2.32 -4.28
N TRP A 77 -2.18 -2.27 -5.61
CA TRP A 77 -3.21 -1.66 -6.43
C TRP A 77 -4.58 -2.32 -6.21
N LEU A 78 -4.60 -3.66 -6.20
CA LEU A 78 -5.81 -4.42 -5.91
C LEU A 78 -6.36 -4.07 -4.52
N TYR A 79 -5.52 -4.03 -3.49
CA TYR A 79 -5.95 -3.62 -2.15
C TYR A 79 -6.59 -2.22 -2.16
N ILE A 80 -5.95 -1.25 -2.81
CA ILE A 80 -6.43 0.13 -2.86
C ILE A 80 -7.77 0.23 -3.57
N GLU A 81 -7.97 -0.48 -4.69
CA GLU A 81 -9.24 -0.46 -5.41
C GLU A 81 -10.37 -1.06 -4.57
N HIS A 82 -10.13 -2.19 -3.91
CA HIS A 82 -11.14 -2.85 -3.06
C HIS A 82 -11.47 -2.08 -1.79
N ASN A 83 -10.52 -1.29 -1.26
CA ASN A 83 -10.66 -0.59 0.02
C ASN A 83 -10.69 0.94 -0.16
N SER A 84 -11.08 1.44 -1.33
CA SER A 84 -11.02 2.88 -1.64
C SER A 84 -11.84 3.76 -0.70
N LEU A 85 -13.04 3.33 -0.30
CA LEU A 85 -13.86 4.06 0.69
C LEU A 85 -13.15 4.16 2.04
N TYR A 86 -12.66 3.03 2.55
CA TYR A 86 -11.88 2.99 3.79
C TYR A 86 -10.67 3.93 3.72
N LEU A 87 -9.91 3.91 2.63
CA LEU A 87 -8.72 4.74 2.46
C LEU A 87 -9.05 6.24 2.35
N ASN A 88 -10.19 6.61 1.75
CA ASN A 88 -10.65 7.99 1.71
C ASN A 88 -11.01 8.51 3.11
N GLU A 89 -11.64 7.68 3.94
CA GLU A 89 -11.97 8.02 5.33
C GLU A 89 -10.74 8.02 6.24
N LEU A 90 -9.80 7.11 5.99
CA LEU A 90 -8.56 6.99 6.76
C LEU A 90 -7.61 8.17 6.51
N PHE A 91 -7.60 8.69 5.27
CA PHE A 91 -6.68 9.72 4.82
C PHE A 91 -7.42 10.91 4.20
N PRO A 92 -8.22 11.68 4.96
CA PRO A 92 -8.78 12.95 4.50
C PRO A 92 -7.68 13.97 4.15
N ASP A 93 -6.51 13.89 4.80
CA ASP A 93 -5.35 14.75 4.53
C ASP A 93 -4.14 13.93 4.02
N LYS A 94 -3.49 14.43 2.95
CA LYS A 94 -2.27 13.84 2.37
C LYS A 94 -1.14 13.61 3.39
N HIS A 95 -1.01 14.47 4.40
CA HIS A 95 0.00 14.38 5.45
C HIS A 95 -0.17 13.12 6.30
N GLN A 96 -1.41 12.64 6.46
CA GLN A 96 -1.72 11.43 7.23
C GLN A 96 -1.17 10.16 6.57
N VAL A 97 -1.09 10.11 5.24
CA VAL A 97 -0.50 8.98 4.50
C VAL A 97 0.99 8.82 4.83
N PHE A 98 1.71 9.94 4.97
CA PHE A 98 3.13 9.93 5.33
C PHE A 98 3.34 9.51 6.78
N ILE A 99 2.52 10.03 7.70
CA ILE A 99 2.56 9.64 9.12
C ILE A 99 2.26 8.13 9.26
N PHE A 100 1.26 7.63 8.54
CA PHE A 100 0.93 6.21 8.49
C PHE A 100 2.12 5.35 8.06
N ARG A 101 2.79 5.73 6.96
CA ARG A 101 3.99 5.03 6.48
C ARG A 101 5.07 4.95 7.56
N ASP A 102 5.35 6.07 8.23
CA ASP A 102 6.41 6.14 9.24
C ASP A 102 6.05 5.30 10.47
N VAL A 103 4.80 5.35 10.92
CA VAL A 103 4.29 4.52 12.02
C VAL A 103 4.35 3.04 11.68
N PHE A 104 3.96 2.66 10.46
CA PHE A 104 4.05 1.29 10.00
C PHE A 104 5.50 0.78 10.05
N LEU A 105 6.48 1.57 9.59
CA LEU A 105 7.90 1.23 9.68
C LEU A 105 8.42 1.09 11.11
N MET A 106 7.96 1.94 12.05
CA MET A 106 8.33 1.81 13.46
C MET A 106 7.73 0.55 14.11
N ALA A 107 6.48 0.23 13.79
CA ALA A 107 5.83 -1.00 14.24
C ALA A 107 6.54 -2.24 13.67
N LEU A 108 6.94 -2.21 12.40
CA LEU A 108 7.76 -3.25 11.77
C LEU A 108 9.07 -3.49 12.53
N SER A 109 9.80 -2.41 12.83
CA SER A 109 11.07 -2.50 13.57
C SER A 109 10.90 -3.13 14.95
N THR A 110 9.81 -2.79 15.64
CA THR A 110 9.50 -3.29 16.98
C THR A 110 9.11 -4.77 16.96
N THR A 111 8.30 -5.18 15.99
CA THR A 111 7.82 -6.57 15.86
C THR A 111 8.91 -7.51 15.37
N LEU A 112 9.67 -7.12 14.35
CA LEU A 112 10.65 -7.99 13.70
C LEU A 112 11.99 -8.02 14.46
N LYS A 113 12.31 -7.01 15.28
CA LYS A 113 13.51 -6.95 16.12
C LYS A 113 14.78 -7.24 15.30
N SER A 114 15.54 -8.28 15.64
CA SER A 114 16.77 -8.68 14.93
C SER A 114 16.53 -9.09 13.48
N LYS A 115 15.31 -9.52 13.11
CA LYS A 115 14.93 -9.82 11.72
C LYS A 115 14.73 -8.56 10.87
N PHE A 116 14.61 -7.38 11.48
CA PHE A 116 14.51 -6.09 10.78
C PHE A 116 15.88 -5.58 10.33
N THR A 117 16.57 -6.39 9.52
CA THR A 117 17.88 -6.07 8.96
C THR A 117 17.79 -4.85 8.03
N LEU A 118 18.95 -4.29 7.67
CA LEU A 118 19.01 -3.16 6.74
C LEU A 118 18.35 -3.48 5.38
N ALA A 119 18.50 -4.71 4.89
CA ALA A 119 17.90 -5.14 3.63
C ALA A 119 16.36 -5.22 3.74
N VAL A 120 15.85 -5.79 4.83
CA VAL A 120 14.40 -5.86 5.11
C VAL A 120 13.83 -4.45 5.26
N ARG A 121 14.50 -3.58 6.01
CA ARG A 121 14.11 -2.17 6.17
C ARG A 121 14.01 -1.45 4.83
N LYS A 122 15.02 -1.57 3.96
CA LYS A 122 15.00 -0.95 2.62
C LYS A 122 13.86 -1.49 1.76
N ALA A 123 13.60 -2.80 1.80
CA ALA A 123 12.49 -3.40 1.06
C ALA A 123 11.14 -2.84 1.51
N TRP A 124 10.91 -2.76 2.84
CA TRP A 124 9.69 -2.17 3.41
C TRP A 124 9.55 -0.67 3.12
N GLN A 125 10.64 0.10 3.22
CA GLN A 125 10.64 1.52 2.88
C GLN A 125 10.24 1.77 1.43
N ASN A 126 10.74 0.94 0.51
CA ASN A 126 10.41 1.02 -0.91
C ASN A 126 8.95 0.69 -1.17
N ILE A 127 8.45 -0.44 -0.64
CA ILE A 127 7.08 -0.88 -0.93
C ILE A 127 6.03 0.03 -0.26
N LEU A 128 6.31 0.55 0.94
CA LEU A 128 5.45 1.54 1.59
C LEU A 128 5.48 2.89 0.88
N HIS A 129 6.61 3.25 0.25
CA HIS A 129 6.66 4.43 -0.60
C HIS A 129 5.78 4.27 -1.84
N VAL A 130 5.81 3.11 -2.49
CA VAL A 130 4.91 2.76 -3.60
C VAL A 130 3.45 2.85 -3.15
N PHE A 131 3.09 2.22 -2.02
CA PHE A 131 1.75 2.32 -1.43
C PHE A 131 1.32 3.78 -1.19
N THR A 132 2.17 4.58 -0.54
CA THR A 132 1.90 5.99 -0.26
C THR A 132 1.60 6.76 -1.53
N ASN A 133 2.43 6.61 -2.57
CA ASN A 133 2.22 7.30 -3.85
C ASN A 133 0.93 6.86 -4.54
N MET A 134 0.59 5.56 -4.47
CA MET A 134 -0.65 5.04 -5.06
C MET A 134 -1.90 5.55 -4.34
N VAL A 135 -1.87 5.62 -3.01
CA VAL A 135 -2.95 6.22 -2.20
C VAL A 135 -3.08 7.70 -2.54
N LEU A 136 -1.99 8.46 -2.57
CA LEU A 136 -2.02 9.89 -2.93
C LEU A 136 -2.62 10.13 -4.32
N ALA A 137 -2.28 9.28 -5.31
CA ALA A 137 -2.83 9.36 -6.66
C ALA A 137 -4.31 8.94 -6.74
N ARG A 138 -4.76 8.01 -5.89
CA ARG A 138 -6.13 7.48 -5.91
C ARG A 138 -7.12 8.29 -5.09
N VAL A 139 -6.72 8.71 -3.89
CA VAL A 139 -7.54 9.41 -2.89
C VAL A 139 -7.52 10.92 -3.13
N HIS A 140 -6.34 11.50 -3.36
CA HIS A 140 -6.17 12.96 -3.46
C HIS A 140 -5.99 13.46 -4.91
N GLY A 141 -6.03 12.58 -5.90
CA GLY A 141 -5.84 12.95 -7.32
C GLY A 141 -4.43 13.46 -7.65
N TYR A 142 -3.46 13.31 -6.74
CA TYR A 142 -2.11 13.83 -6.90
C TYR A 142 -1.27 12.88 -7.77
N SER A 143 -1.04 13.23 -9.04
CA SER A 143 -0.27 12.40 -9.98
C SER A 143 1.14 12.96 -10.17
N ASN A 144 2.09 12.52 -9.34
CA ASN A 144 3.53 12.62 -9.65
C ASN A 144 4.05 11.35 -10.35
N VAL A 145 3.17 10.37 -10.60
CA VAL A 145 3.55 9.02 -11.04
C VAL A 145 2.96 8.75 -12.41
N ILE A 146 3.78 9.03 -13.44
CA ILE A 146 3.48 8.77 -14.86
C ILE A 146 2.99 7.33 -15.09
N SER A 147 3.47 6.35 -14.30
CA SER A 147 3.06 4.94 -14.43
C SER A 147 1.63 4.66 -13.97
N MET A 148 1.05 5.45 -13.06
CA MET A 148 -0.34 5.28 -12.61
C MET A 148 -1.33 5.81 -13.64
N GLN A 149 -0.98 6.86 -14.36
CA GLN A 149 -1.78 7.41 -15.45
C GLN A 149 -1.77 6.46 -16.65
N GLN A 150 -0.61 5.89 -16.98
CA GLN A 150 -0.50 4.85 -18.01
C GLN A 150 -1.23 3.55 -17.62
N TYR A 151 -1.18 3.14 -16.34
CA TYR A 151 -1.92 1.96 -15.87
C TYR A 151 -3.43 2.21 -15.90
N ARG A 152 -3.91 3.39 -15.45
CA ARG A 152 -5.32 3.81 -15.57
C ARG A 152 -5.79 3.77 -17.02
N ASN A 153 -5.00 4.29 -17.95
CA ASN A 153 -5.35 4.30 -19.37
C ASN A 153 -5.46 2.87 -19.93
N ARG A 154 -4.49 1.99 -19.62
CA ARG A 154 -4.56 0.56 -20.03
C ARG A 154 -5.76 -0.18 -19.43
N PHE A 155 -6.17 0.15 -18.21
CA PHE A 155 -7.31 -0.49 -17.54
C PHE A 155 -8.66 0.08 -17.99
N GLN A 156 -8.71 1.36 -18.40
CA GLN A 156 -9.89 1.94 -19.03
C GLN A 156 -10.07 1.40 -20.45
N GLU A 157 -8.99 1.18 -21.20
CA GLU A 157 -9.01 0.50 -22.50
C GLU A 157 -9.50 -0.96 -22.36
N SER A 158 -9.06 -1.69 -21.33
CA SER A 158 -9.53 -3.07 -21.10
C SER A 158 -11.00 -3.15 -20.68
N LYS A 159 -11.51 -2.18 -19.91
CA LYS A 159 -12.96 -2.05 -19.66
C LYS A 159 -13.74 -1.64 -20.91
N SER A 160 -13.16 -0.86 -21.81
CA SER A 160 -13.80 -0.47 -23.08
C SER A 160 -13.91 -1.64 -24.07
N PHE A 161 -13.02 -2.63 -24.01
CA PHE A 161 -13.09 -3.82 -24.88
C PHE A 161 -14.17 -4.84 -24.42
N ASN A 162 -14.50 -4.90 -23.13
CA ASN A 162 -15.60 -5.75 -22.63
C ASN A 162 -17.01 -5.16 -22.86
N GLY A 163 -17.11 -3.91 -23.29
CA GLY A 163 -18.38 -3.25 -23.64
C GLY A 163 -18.79 -3.38 -25.12
N LYS A 164 -17.93 -3.94 -25.98
CA LYS A 164 -18.18 -4.12 -27.43
C LYS A 164 -18.27 -5.59 -27.83
N LEU A 165 -19.08 -6.35 -27.10
CA LEU A 165 -19.57 -7.66 -27.56
C LEU A 165 -21.08 -7.72 -27.41
N ARG A 166 -21.78 -6.94 -28.25
CA ARG A 166 -23.04 -7.32 -28.94
C ARG A 166 -23.62 -6.10 -29.63
N ARG A 167 -24.26 -6.39 -30.77
CA ARG A 167 -24.80 -5.53 -31.82
C ARG A 167 -23.81 -5.30 -32.95
N ASP A 168 -24.01 -5.73 -34.18
CA ASP A 168 -25.11 -6.38 -34.92
C ASP A 168 -24.48 -6.79 -36.29
N PRO A 169 -25.14 -7.50 -37.24
CA PRO A 169 -26.57 -7.84 -37.35
C PRO A 169 -26.90 -9.34 -37.36
#